data_AF-L9WBR3-F1
#
_entry.id   AF-L9WBR3-F1
#
_cell.length_a   1.000
_cell.length_b   1.000
_cell.length_c   1.000
_cell.angle_alpha   90.00
_cell.angle_beta   90.00
_cell.angle_gamma   90.00
#
_symmetry.space_group_name_H-M   'P 1'
#
loop_
_entity.id
_entity.type
_entity.pdbx_description
1 polymer ?
#
loop_
_entity_poly.entity_id
_entity_poly.type
_entity_poly.pdbx_seq_one_letter_code
_entity_poly.pdbx_strand_id
1 'polypeptide(L)'
;MRAGCDLEAFIRSLDSDLATVAQEDPAYHEHRLEFCREVCEQFPDASDEFLLDFHHFVADSLAELDRTADSRAEFELLIEEYPEDPWAYKKLADSYWLEDPDELTREEMERTAELYRAALDAAGPLEGASMVAERYEEVERRLADRETSNPE
;
A
#
# COMPACT_ATOMS: atom_id res chain seq x y z
N MET A 1 -32.91 -22.41 -8.70
CA MET A 1 -31.49 -22.14 -8.43
C MET A 1 -31.41 -20.66 -8.05
N ARG A 2 -31.34 -20.33 -6.76
CA ARG A 2 -31.09 -18.93 -6.37
C ARG A 2 -29.61 -18.70 -6.60
N ALA A 3 -29.25 -17.71 -7.42
CA ALA A 3 -27.90 -17.17 -7.41
C ALA A 3 -27.72 -16.55 -6.01
N GLY A 4 -27.13 -17.31 -5.09
CA GLY A 4 -26.66 -16.74 -3.84
C GLY A 4 -25.50 -15.83 -4.21
N CYS A 5 -25.62 -14.55 -3.90
CA CYS A 5 -24.48 -13.64 -3.97
C CYS A 5 -23.42 -14.19 -3.00
N ASP A 6 -22.20 -14.37 -3.50
CA ASP A 6 -21.07 -14.74 -2.66
C ASP A 6 -20.79 -13.58 -1.70
N LEU A 7 -20.74 -13.88 -0.39
CA LEU A 7 -20.63 -12.86 0.65
C LEU A 7 -19.34 -12.07 0.50
N GLU A 8 -18.21 -12.74 0.24
CA GLU A 8 -16.92 -12.05 0.06
C GLU A 8 -16.93 -11.14 -1.16
N ALA A 9 -17.51 -11.61 -2.28
CA ALA A 9 -17.67 -10.79 -3.49
C ALA A 9 -18.55 -9.56 -3.23
N PHE A 10 -19.61 -9.72 -2.43
CA PHE A 10 -20.46 -8.61 -2.04
C PHE A 10 -19.70 -7.60 -1.15
N ILE A 11 -18.96 -8.06 -0.15
CA ILE A 11 -18.19 -7.16 0.74
C ILE A 11 -17.12 -6.41 -0.06
N ARG A 12 -16.38 -7.07 -0.97
CA ARG A 12 -15.43 -6.39 -1.87
C ARG A 12 -16.11 -5.35 -2.77
N SER A 13 -17.31 -5.65 -3.28
CA SER A 13 -18.05 -4.66 -4.08
C SER A 13 -18.44 -3.43 -3.27
N LEU A 14 -18.76 -3.60 -1.98
CA LEU A 14 -19.10 -2.48 -1.10
C LEU A 14 -17.88 -1.59 -0.80
N ASP A 15 -16.69 -2.18 -0.59
CA ASP A 15 -15.44 -1.40 -0.51
C ASP A 15 -15.24 -0.56 -1.79
N SER A 16 -15.37 -1.18 -2.96
CA SER A 16 -15.19 -0.50 -4.25
C SER A 16 -16.21 0.62 -4.47
N ASP A 17 -17.47 0.42 -4.08
CA ASP A 17 -18.50 1.46 -4.14
C ASP A 17 -18.17 2.63 -3.20
N LEU A 18 -17.71 2.36 -1.97
CA LEU A 18 -17.29 3.39 -1.02
C LEU A 18 -16.09 4.19 -1.55
N ALA A 19 -15.08 3.51 -2.09
CA ALA A 19 -13.91 4.15 -2.72
C ALA A 19 -14.32 5.03 -3.92
N THR A 20 -15.32 4.60 -4.70
CA THR A 20 -15.83 5.37 -5.84
C THR A 20 -16.53 6.64 -5.38
N VAL A 21 -17.42 6.54 -4.38
CA VAL A 21 -18.14 7.70 -3.84
C VAL A 21 -17.18 8.69 -3.17
N ALA A 22 -16.11 8.19 -2.55
CA ALA A 22 -15.12 9.03 -1.87
C ALA A 22 -14.38 10.00 -2.80
N GLN A 23 -14.31 9.71 -4.11
CA GLN A 23 -13.76 10.64 -5.11
C GLN A 23 -14.59 11.93 -5.25
N GLU A 24 -15.90 11.87 -4.94
CA GLU A 24 -16.80 13.03 -4.98
C GLU A 24 -17.02 13.64 -3.58
N ASP A 25 -17.06 12.80 -2.54
CA ASP A 25 -17.24 13.21 -1.15
C ASP A 25 -16.19 12.55 -0.24
N PRO A 26 -15.10 13.25 0.10
CA PRO A 26 -13.99 12.69 0.88
C PRO A 26 -14.40 12.13 2.25
N ALA A 27 -15.56 12.51 2.80
CA ALA A 27 -16.06 11.92 4.05
C ALA A 27 -16.25 10.39 3.93
N TYR A 28 -16.45 9.87 2.72
CA TYR A 28 -16.57 8.43 2.50
C TYR A 28 -15.25 7.66 2.66
N HIS A 29 -14.09 8.32 2.67
CA HIS A 29 -12.85 7.65 3.08
C HIS A 29 -12.87 7.25 4.56
N GLU A 30 -13.53 8.03 5.44
CA GLU A 30 -13.71 7.64 6.85
C GLU A 30 -14.64 6.42 6.96
N HIS A 31 -15.74 6.41 6.20
CA HIS A 31 -16.67 5.28 6.17
C HIS A 31 -16.03 4.01 5.60
N ARG A 32 -15.20 4.15 4.55
CA ARG A 32 -14.43 3.03 4.01
C ARG A 32 -13.44 2.50 5.04
N LEU A 33 -12.71 3.37 5.73
CA LEU A 33 -11.76 2.97 6.77
C LEU A 33 -12.46 2.20 7.91
N GLU A 34 -13.58 2.71 8.41
CA GLU A 34 -14.38 2.04 9.46
C GLU A 34 -14.87 0.68 8.97
N PHE A 35 -15.46 0.65 7.77
CA PHE A 35 -15.95 -0.58 7.15
C PHE A 35 -14.86 -1.65 7.00
N CYS A 36 -13.69 -1.30 6.47
CA CYS A 36 -12.61 -2.27 6.26
C CYS A 36 -12.10 -2.85 7.58
N ARG A 37 -12.00 -2.04 8.63
CA ARG A 37 -11.62 -2.51 9.98
C ARG A 37 -12.68 -3.45 10.56
N GLU A 38 -13.96 -3.09 10.44
CA GLU A 38 -15.05 -3.95 10.88
C GLU A 38 -15.05 -5.29 10.14
N VAL A 39 -14.71 -5.32 8.85
CA VAL A 39 -14.59 -6.58 8.10
C VAL A 39 -13.50 -7.47 8.71
N CYS A 40 -12.30 -6.95 8.96
CA CYS A 40 -11.22 -7.72 9.60
C CYS A 40 -11.64 -8.20 11.02
N GLU A 41 -12.32 -7.37 11.80
CA GLU A 41 -12.76 -7.70 13.16
C GLU A 41 -13.90 -8.75 13.19
N GLN A 42 -14.86 -8.66 12.28
CA GLN A 42 -16.03 -9.54 12.26
C GLN A 42 -15.75 -10.87 11.57
N PHE A 43 -14.75 -10.92 10.67
CA PHE A 43 -14.40 -12.12 9.91
C PHE A 43 -12.95 -12.56 10.11
N PRO A 44 -12.46 -12.75 11.36
CA PRO A 44 -11.05 -13.06 11.62
C PRO A 44 -10.62 -14.45 11.09
N ASP A 45 -11.57 -15.33 10.79
CA ASP A 45 -11.33 -16.68 10.24
C ASP A 45 -11.55 -16.75 8.71
N ALA A 46 -11.69 -15.60 8.03
CA ALA A 46 -11.78 -15.56 6.57
C ALA A 46 -10.44 -15.98 5.92
N SER A 47 -10.45 -16.16 4.60
CA SER A 47 -9.21 -16.52 3.90
C SER A 47 -8.16 -15.42 4.01
N ASP A 48 -6.88 -15.82 4.07
CA ASP A 48 -5.76 -14.86 4.13
C ASP A 48 -5.78 -13.91 2.94
N GLU A 49 -6.10 -14.39 1.74
CA GLU A 49 -6.27 -13.55 0.54
C GLU A 49 -7.34 -12.47 0.73
N PHE A 50 -8.48 -12.85 1.32
CA PHE A 50 -9.55 -11.91 1.60
C PHE A 50 -9.15 -10.88 2.67
N LEU A 51 -8.57 -11.33 3.78
CA LEU A 51 -8.15 -10.41 4.85
C LEU A 51 -7.02 -9.48 4.39
N LEU A 52 -6.07 -9.99 3.60
CA LEU A 52 -4.97 -9.21 3.04
C LEU A 52 -5.49 -8.05 2.17
N ASP A 53 -6.48 -8.29 1.29
CA ASP A 53 -7.14 -7.22 0.53
C ASP A 53 -7.65 -6.10 1.46
N PHE A 54 -8.32 -6.47 2.56
CA PHE A 54 -8.92 -5.52 3.48
C PHE A 54 -7.90 -4.76 4.32
N HIS A 55 -6.80 -5.39 4.73
CA HIS A 55 -5.69 -4.70 5.37
C HIS A 55 -5.04 -3.68 4.42
N HIS A 56 -4.89 -4.01 3.14
CA HIS A 56 -4.50 -3.04 2.11
C HIS A 56 -5.49 -1.88 2.01
N PHE A 57 -6.79 -2.15 2.02
CA PHE A 57 -7.82 -1.11 1.94
C PHE A 57 -7.84 -0.20 3.17
N VAL A 58 -7.51 -0.71 4.36
CA VAL A 58 -7.29 0.11 5.56
C VAL A 58 -6.13 1.09 5.34
N ALA A 59 -4.97 0.57 4.91
CA ALA A 59 -3.79 1.39 4.68
C ALA A 59 -4.01 2.44 3.56
N ASP A 60 -4.69 2.06 2.47
CA ASP A 60 -5.05 2.97 1.39
C ASP A 60 -6.01 4.06 1.89
N SER A 61 -7.07 3.69 2.63
CA SER A 61 -8.03 4.67 3.17
C SER A 61 -7.37 5.67 4.13
N LEU A 62 -6.36 5.25 4.89
CA LEU A 62 -5.57 6.16 5.74
C LEU A 62 -4.76 7.14 4.91
N ALA A 63 -4.14 6.70 3.81
CA ALA A 63 -3.39 7.58 2.91
C ALA A 63 -4.31 8.63 2.27
N GLU A 64 -5.49 8.22 1.79
CA GLU A 64 -6.49 9.13 1.20
C GLU A 64 -7.08 10.15 2.21
N LEU A 65 -6.93 9.90 3.51
CA LEU A 65 -7.31 10.82 4.59
C LEU A 65 -6.16 11.73 5.05
N ASP A 66 -5.05 11.79 4.29
CA ASP A 66 -3.81 12.49 4.66
C ASP A 66 -3.21 11.99 5.99
N ARG A 67 -3.51 10.75 6.39
CA ARG A 67 -2.97 10.08 7.58
C ARG A 67 -1.79 9.20 7.20
N THR A 68 -0.83 9.77 6.46
CA THR A 68 0.32 9.07 5.87
C THR A 68 1.11 8.25 6.89
N ALA A 69 1.35 8.79 8.09
CA ALA A 69 2.08 8.07 9.13
C ALA A 69 1.34 6.80 9.59
N ASP A 70 0.01 6.86 9.74
CA ASP A 70 -0.80 5.70 10.10
C ASP A 70 -0.82 4.68 8.95
N SER A 71 -0.98 5.15 7.71
CA SER A 71 -0.92 4.29 6.51
C SER A 71 0.39 3.52 6.40
N ARG A 72 1.53 4.22 6.61
CA ARG A 72 2.87 3.61 6.60
C ARG A 72 3.00 2.53 7.69
N ALA A 73 2.50 2.80 8.90
CA ALA A 73 2.51 1.82 9.98
C ALA A 73 1.69 0.56 9.64
N GLU A 74 0.54 0.70 9.00
CA GLU A 74 -0.25 -0.46 8.54
C GLU A 74 0.50 -1.28 7.46
N PHE A 75 1.19 -0.62 6.52
CA PHE A 75 2.01 -1.35 5.55
C PHE A 75 3.23 -2.03 6.19
N GLU A 76 3.84 -1.44 7.21
CA GLU A 76 4.91 -2.08 7.98
C GLU A 76 4.41 -3.35 8.67
N LEU A 77 3.23 -3.29 9.31
CA LEU A 77 2.60 -4.46 9.90
C LEU A 77 2.29 -5.53 8.85
N LEU A 78 1.74 -5.14 7.70
CA LEU A 78 1.49 -6.05 6.58
C LEU A 78 2.75 -6.75 6.10
N ILE A 79 3.88 -6.05 6.02
CA ILE A 79 5.17 -6.63 5.64
C ILE A 79 5.65 -7.65 6.69
N GLU A 80 5.40 -7.39 7.98
CA GLU A 80 5.76 -8.33 9.05
C GLU A 80 4.91 -9.61 9.01
N GLU A 81 3.61 -9.48 8.73
CA GLU A 81 2.66 -10.58 8.70
C GLU A 81 2.66 -11.37 7.38
N TYR A 82 2.87 -10.67 6.26
CA TYR A 82 2.82 -11.19 4.89
C TYR A 82 4.07 -10.78 4.10
N PRO A 83 5.27 -11.27 4.46
CA PRO A 83 6.53 -10.88 3.81
C PRO A 83 6.62 -11.31 2.33
N GLU A 84 5.74 -12.17 1.85
CA GLU A 84 5.62 -12.55 0.45
C GLU A 84 4.78 -11.58 -0.39
N ASP A 85 4.07 -10.63 0.23
CA ASP A 85 3.21 -9.67 -0.47
C ASP A 85 4.04 -8.52 -1.07
N PRO A 86 4.23 -8.50 -2.41
CA PRO A 86 4.98 -7.43 -3.06
C PRO A 86 4.26 -6.07 -2.97
N TRP A 87 2.94 -6.05 -2.78
CA TRP A 87 2.17 -4.81 -2.77
C TRP A 87 2.42 -3.98 -1.53
N ALA A 88 2.55 -4.59 -0.34
CA ALA A 88 2.84 -3.86 0.89
C ALA A 88 4.18 -3.11 0.80
N TYR A 89 5.23 -3.78 0.30
CA TYR A 89 6.52 -3.13 0.03
C TYR A 89 6.42 -1.99 -0.99
N LYS A 90 5.75 -2.24 -2.12
CA LYS A 90 5.59 -1.24 -3.19
C LYS A 90 4.84 -0.01 -2.68
N LYS A 91 3.70 -0.20 -1.99
CA LYS A 91 2.87 0.90 -1.52
C LYS A 91 3.57 1.69 -0.41
N LEU A 92 4.30 1.03 0.47
CA LEU A 92 5.14 1.72 1.45
C LEU A 92 6.23 2.57 0.76
N ALA A 93 6.92 2.03 -0.25
CA ALA A 93 7.90 2.78 -1.04
C ALA A 93 7.27 3.97 -1.77
N ASP A 94 6.13 3.77 -2.43
CA ASP A 94 5.37 4.81 -3.13
C ASP A 94 4.97 5.94 -2.16
N SER A 95 4.63 5.61 -0.91
CA SER A 95 4.25 6.61 0.10
C SER A 95 5.38 7.58 0.42
N TYR A 96 6.64 7.15 0.35
CA TYR A 96 7.80 8.05 0.50
C TYR A 96 8.11 8.75 -0.82
N TRP A 97 8.11 8.00 -1.92
CA TRP A 97 8.64 8.46 -3.20
C TRP A 97 7.73 9.43 -3.95
N LEU A 98 6.42 9.24 -3.86
CA LEU A 98 5.44 10.00 -4.65
C LEU A 98 4.89 11.23 -3.92
N GLU A 99 5.12 11.34 -2.60
CA GLU A 99 4.71 12.50 -1.80
C GLU A 99 5.59 13.73 -2.12
N ASP A 100 6.86 13.71 -1.69
CA ASP A 100 7.85 14.70 -2.09
C ASP A 100 9.26 14.09 -2.09
N PRO A 101 9.75 13.59 -3.25
CA PRO A 101 11.05 12.93 -3.34
C PRO A 101 12.22 13.89 -3.11
N ASP A 102 12.01 15.21 -3.19
CA ASP A 102 13.09 16.18 -2.97
C ASP A 102 13.32 16.44 -1.48
N GLU A 103 12.28 16.27 -0.64
CA GLU A 103 12.35 16.41 0.81
C GLU A 103 12.89 15.17 1.55
N LEU A 104 12.95 14.00 0.88
CA LEU A 104 13.48 12.78 1.50
C LEU A 104 14.93 12.96 1.96
N THR A 105 15.21 12.56 3.20
CA THR A 105 16.57 12.36 3.70
C THR A 105 17.27 11.23 2.94
N ARG A 106 18.60 11.14 3.08
CA ARG A 106 19.35 10.02 2.48
C ARG A 106 18.87 8.66 3.00
N GLU A 107 18.62 8.57 4.31
CA GLU A 107 18.14 7.35 4.96
C GLU A 107 16.76 6.94 4.43
N GLU A 108 15.84 7.89 4.25
CA GLU A 108 14.53 7.61 3.67
C GLU A 108 14.60 7.19 2.20
N MET A 109 15.52 7.78 1.42
CA MET A 109 15.77 7.32 0.04
C MET A 109 16.35 5.91 0.00
N GLU A 110 17.33 5.59 0.84
CA GLU A 110 17.90 4.24 0.97
C GLU A 110 16.80 3.24 1.34
N ARG A 111 15.96 3.59 2.32
CA ARG A 111 14.81 2.79 2.72
C ARG A 111 13.81 2.60 1.57
N THR A 112 13.53 3.65 0.81
CA THR A 112 12.64 3.60 -0.37
C THR A 112 13.18 2.63 -1.43
N ALA A 113 14.50 2.67 -1.69
CA ALA A 113 15.14 1.75 -2.63
C ALA A 113 15.07 0.30 -2.15
N GLU A 114 15.34 0.06 -0.86
CA GLU A 114 15.19 -1.27 -0.25
C GLU A 114 13.78 -1.82 -0.39
N LEU A 115 12.76 -0.99 -0.19
CA LEU A 115 11.36 -1.38 -0.31
C LEU A 115 10.98 -1.72 -1.75
N TYR A 116 11.36 -0.91 -2.74
CA TYR A 116 11.09 -1.28 -4.13
C TYR A 116 11.83 -2.56 -4.55
N ARG A 117 13.07 -2.75 -4.10
CA ARG A 117 13.81 -4.00 -4.33
C ARG A 117 13.09 -5.19 -3.68
N ALA A 118 12.65 -5.05 -2.43
CA ALA A 118 11.90 -6.09 -1.74
C ALA A 118 10.59 -6.43 -2.46
N ALA A 119 9.88 -5.42 -2.99
CA ALA A 119 8.68 -5.64 -3.80
C ALA A 119 8.97 -6.49 -5.06
N LEU A 120 10.09 -6.24 -5.73
CA LEU A 120 10.51 -6.98 -6.93
C LEU A 120 11.01 -8.40 -6.63
N ASP A 121 11.60 -8.59 -5.44
CA ASP A 121 12.15 -9.87 -4.99
C ASP A 121 11.10 -10.78 -4.30
N ALA A 122 9.97 -10.22 -3.87
CA ALA A 122 8.91 -10.96 -3.19
C ALA A 122 8.27 -12.02 -4.10
N ALA A 123 7.79 -13.11 -3.49
CA ALA A 123 7.29 -14.28 -4.21
C ALA A 123 5.90 -14.08 -4.83
N GLY A 124 5.10 -13.15 -4.29
CA GLY A 124 3.76 -12.85 -4.77
C GLY A 124 3.74 -12.18 -6.16
N PRO A 125 2.61 -12.22 -6.86
CA PRO A 125 2.47 -11.56 -8.16
C PRO A 125 2.47 -10.03 -7.98
N LEU A 126 3.34 -9.35 -8.70
CA LEU A 126 3.37 -7.88 -8.77
C LEU A 126 3.01 -7.41 -10.17
N GLU A 127 1.76 -7.02 -10.36
CA GLU A 127 1.35 -6.38 -11.61
C GLU A 127 2.06 -5.04 -11.76
N GLY A 128 2.59 -4.76 -12.96
CA GLY A 128 3.36 -3.55 -13.20
C GLY A 128 4.78 -3.56 -12.62
N ALA A 129 5.38 -4.74 -12.38
CA ALA A 129 6.77 -4.85 -11.90
C ALA A 129 7.80 -4.02 -12.70
N SER A 130 7.60 -3.81 -14.01
CA SER A 130 8.47 -2.93 -14.81
C SER A 130 8.43 -1.47 -14.35
N MET A 131 7.25 -0.95 -13.98
CA MET A 131 7.11 0.40 -13.44
C MET A 131 7.79 0.52 -12.07
N VAL A 132 7.73 -0.53 -11.27
CA VAL A 132 8.42 -0.60 -9.97
C VAL A 132 9.94 -0.62 -10.16
N ALA A 133 10.44 -1.37 -11.15
CA ALA A 133 11.85 -1.36 -11.52
C ALA A 133 12.32 0.01 -12.01
N GLU A 134 11.54 0.70 -12.85
CA GLU A 134 11.87 2.07 -13.31
C GLU A 134 11.95 3.06 -12.13
N ARG A 135 11.02 2.97 -11.17
CA ARG A 135 11.06 3.79 -9.95
C ARG A 135 12.27 3.47 -9.08
N TYR A 136 12.56 2.18 -8.88
CA TYR A 136 13.76 1.74 -8.16
C TYR A 136 15.05 2.30 -8.78
N GLU A 137 15.20 2.19 -10.11
CA GLU A 137 16.36 2.71 -10.83
C GLU A 137 16.51 4.24 -10.67
N GLU A 138 15.39 4.98 -10.69
CA GLU A 138 15.40 6.42 -10.49
C GLU A 138 15.80 6.80 -9.04
N VAL A 139 15.31 6.08 -8.03
CA VAL A 139 15.72 6.29 -6.62
C VAL A 139 17.23 6.08 -6.47
N GLU A 140 17.74 4.95 -6.96
CA GLU A 140 19.17 4.60 -6.92
C GLU A 140 20.04 5.65 -7.63
N ARG A 141 19.58 6.14 -8.78
CA ARG A 141 20.26 7.21 -9.53
C ARG A 141 20.35 8.49 -8.70
N ARG A 142 19.26 8.91 -8.04
CA ARG A 142 19.25 10.11 -7.19
C ARG A 142 20.14 9.95 -5.95
N LEU A 143 20.17 8.76 -5.36
CA LEU A 143 21.09 8.44 -4.26
C LEU A 143 22.55 8.63 -4.69
N ALA A 144 22.95 8.05 -5.83
CA ALA A 144 24.31 8.19 -6.36
C ALA A 144 24.68 9.64 -6.70
N ASP A 145 23.75 10.42 -7.26
CA ASP A 145 23.97 11.84 -7.56
C ASP A 145 24.21 12.67 -6.28
N ARG A 146 23.52 12.33 -5.18
CA ARG A 146 23.73 12.99 -3.87
C ARG A 146 25.08 12.62 -3.25
N GLU A 147 25.54 11.38 -3.39
CA GLU A 147 26.87 10.95 -2.93
C GLU A 147 27.99 11.67 -3.66
N THR A 148 27.87 11.85 -4.98
CA THR A 148 28.88 12.57 -5.78
C THR A 148 28.88 14.08 -5.54
N SER A 149 27.75 14.66 -5.09
CA SER A 149 27.58 16.10 -4.84
C SER A 149 27.99 16.53 -3.42
N ASN A 150 28.13 15.60 -2.47
CA ASN A 150 28.58 15.86 -1.10
C ASN A 150 29.85 15.06 -0.77
N PRO A 151 30.99 15.32 -1.42
CA PRO A 151 32.25 14.70 -1.05
C PRO A 151 32.67 15.22 0.33
N GLU A 152 32.94 14.31 1.27
CA GLU A 152 33.46 14.61 2.63
C GLU A 152 34.65 15.60 2.63
#